data_AF-A0A6A7SIF9-F1
#
_entry.id   AF-A0A6A7SIF9-F1
#
_cell.length_a   1.000
_cell.length_b   1.000
_cell.length_c   1.000
_cell.angle_alpha   90.00
_cell.angle_beta   90.00
_cell.angle_gamma   90.00
#
_symmetry.space_group_name_H-M   'P 1'
#
loop_
_entity.id
_entity.type
_entity.pdbx_description
1 polymer ?
#
loop_
_entity_poly.entity_id
_entity_poly.type
_entity_poly.pdbx_seq_one_letter_code
_entity_poly.pdbx_strand_id
1 'polypeptide(L)' 'MDQGGVVHQLSNFFSVREIDIRDLATTTYTAVYTGTPMFSVRMTVDVPARMQIARLREEFMDFCDELNLDAIIEPAKA' A
#
# COMPACT_ATOMS: atom_id res chain seq x y z
N MET A 1 4.89 4.00 -15.29
CA MET A 1 4.58 4.11 -13.85
C MET A 1 5.89 4.13 -13.10
N ASP A 2 6.20 5.25 -12.44
CA ASP A 2 7.44 5.42 -11.70
C ASP A 2 7.36 4.67 -10.37
N GLN A 3 7.91 3.45 -10.34
CA GLN A 3 7.82 2.51 -9.21
C GLN A 3 8.33 3.14 -7.90
N GLY A 4 9.43 3.91 -7.97
CA GLY A 4 9.97 4.61 -6.81
C GLY A 4 9.04 5.69 -6.25
N GLY A 5 8.26 6.35 -7.11
CA GLY A 5 7.29 7.36 -6.70
C GLY A 5 6.14 6.75 -5.89
N VAL A 6 5.59 5.64 -6.36
CA VAL A 6 4.48 4.94 -5.70
C VAL A 6 4.90 4.42 -4.31
N VAL A 7 6.08 3.80 -4.20
CA VAL A 7 6.60 3.31 -2.91
C VAL A 7 6.82 4.46 -1.93
N HIS A 8 7.36 5.58 -2.40
CA HIS A 8 7.56 6.76 -1.56
C HIS A 8 6.22 7.33 -1.07
N GLN A 9 5.21 7.45 -1.94
CA GLN A 9 3.88 7.94 -1.58
C GLN A 9 3.19 7.02 -0.57
N LEU A 10 3.23 5.70 -0.77
CA LEU A 10 2.69 4.71 0.17
C LEU A 10 3.40 4.79 1.53
N SER A 11 4.74 4.84 1.52
CA SER A 11 5.53 4.92 2.76
C SER A 11 5.24 6.21 3.52
N ASN A 12 5.07 7.32 2.80
CA ASN A 12 4.72 8.61 3.37
C ASN A 12 3.31 8.59 3.96
N PHE A 13 2.33 7.97 3.30
CA PHE A 13 0.95 7.86 3.79
C PHE A 13 0.87 7.26 5.20
N PHE A 14 1.63 6.19 5.47
CA PHE A 14 1.69 5.57 6.80
C PHE A 14 2.58 6.36 7.78
N SER A 15 3.75 6.85 7.33
CA SER A 15 4.69 7.58 8.18
C SER A 15 4.10 8.85 8.80
N VAL A 16 3.37 9.65 8.01
CA VAL A 16 2.73 10.90 8.52
C VAL A 16 1.62 10.64 9.54
N ARG A 17 1.13 9.39 9.62
CA ARG A 17 0.11 8.93 10.58
C ARG A 17 0.73 8.21 11.79
N GLU A 18 2.05 8.22 11.91
CA GLU A 18 2.81 7.49 12.95
C GLU A 18 2.49 5.98 12.95
N ILE A 19 2.30 5.41 11.77
CA ILE A 19 2.11 3.97 11.58
C ILE A 19 3.45 3.40 11.11
N ASP A 20 4.00 2.48 11.91
CA ASP A 20 5.27 1.83 11.60
C ASP A 20 5.11 0.83 10.45
N ILE A 21 6.02 0.87 9.49
CA ILE A 21 6.09 -0.11 8.40
C ILE A 21 7.01 -1.23 8.88
N ARG A 22 6.43 -2.39 9.21
CA ARG A 22 7.15 -3.56 9.70
C ARG A 22 7.88 -4.30 8.58
N ASP A 23 7.25 -4.40 7.42
CA ASP A 23 7.82 -5.09 6.27
C ASP A 23 7.32 -4.45 4.96
N LEU A 24 8.17 -4.46 3.94
CA LEU A 24 7.87 -3.94 2.61
C LEU A 24 8.57 -4.79 1.55
N ALA A 25 7.78 -5.32 0.63
CA ALA A 25 8.28 -6.05 -0.54
C ALA A 25 7.67 -5.49 -1.82
N THR A 26 8.50 -5.36 -2.84
CA THR A 26 8.10 -4.90 -4.18
C THR A 26 8.42 -5.95 -5.22
N THR A 27 7.48 -6.23 -6.10
CA THR A 27 7.68 -7.19 -7.21
C THR A 27 7.31 -6.53 -8.52
N THR A 28 8.13 -6.75 -9.54
CA THR A 28 7.81 -6.38 -10.92
C THR A 28 7.71 -7.66 -11.74
N TYR A 29 6.65 -7.81 -12.52
CA TYR A 29 6.45 -8.97 -13.39
C TYR A 29 5.76 -8.54 -14.69
N THR A 30 5.99 -9.25 -15.78
CA THR A 30 5.27 -9.01 -17.04
C THR A 30 3.97 -9.81 -17.05
N ALA A 31 2.85 -9.17 -17.36
CA ALA A 31 1.58 -9.87 -17.54
C ALA A 31 1.68 -10.86 -18.72
N VAL A 32 1.36 -12.13 -18.44
CA VAL A 32 1.63 -13.27 -19.36
C VAL A 32 0.98 -13.12 -20.74
N TYR A 33 -0.18 -12.47 -20.81
CA TYR A 33 -0.95 -12.36 -22.06
C TYR A 33 -0.80 -11.01 -22.77
N THR A 34 -0.52 -9.93 -22.05
CA THR A 34 -0.43 -8.58 -22.63
C THR A 34 1.01 -8.09 -22.78
N GLY A 35 1.97 -8.73 -22.11
CA GLY A 35 3.38 -8.31 -22.07
C GLY A 35 3.62 -7.04 -21.26
N THR A 36 2.58 -6.42 -20.70
CA THR A 36 2.69 -5.17 -19.93
C THR A 36 3.45 -5.41 -18.63
N PRO A 37 4.46 -4.59 -18.28
CA PRO A 37 5.09 -4.65 -16.97
C PRO A 37 4.10 -4.22 -15.89
N MET A 38 3.89 -5.12 -14.94
CA MET A 38 3.08 -4.93 -13.73
C MET A 38 4.01 -4.70 -12.54
N PHE A 39 3.55 -3.85 -11.63
CA PHE A 39 4.23 -3.54 -10.39
C PHE A 39 3.28 -3.83 -9.22
N SER A 40 3.78 -4.49 -8.19
CA SER A 40 3.02 -4.81 -6.99
C SER A 40 3.85 -4.47 -5.75
N VAL A 41 3.17 -3.95 -4.72
CA VAL A 41 3.74 -3.64 -3.41
C VAL A 41 2.96 -4.43 -2.37
N ARG A 42 3.69 -5.08 -1.45
CA ARG A 42 3.13 -5.69 -0.25
C ARG A 42 3.76 -5.02 0.95
N MET A 43 2.93 -4.50 1.85
CA MET A 43 3.38 -3.83 3.07
C MET A 43 2.68 -4.44 4.28
N THR A 44 3.43 -4.65 5.34
CA THR A 44 2.90 -4.96 6.66
C THR A 44 3.11 -3.74 7.55
N VAL A 45 2.04 -3.25 8.16
CA VAL A 45 2.06 -2.03 8.97
C VAL A 45 1.49 -2.29 10.36
N ASP A 46 2.05 -1.62 11.36
CA ASP A 46 1.65 -1.74 12.76
C ASP A 46 0.75 -0.60 13.14
N VAL A 47 -0.55 -0.86 13.09
CA VAL A 47 -1.56 0.17 13.37
C VAL A 47 -1.74 0.34 14.88
N PRO A 48 -1.55 1.56 15.43
CA PRO A 48 -1.75 1.80 16.85
C PRO A 48 -3.18 1.53 17.31
N ALA A 49 -3.37 0.94 18.50
CA ALA A 49 -4.69 0.63 19.05
C ALA A 49 -5.61 1.85 19.24
N ARG A 50 -5.03 3.06 19.32
CA ARG A 50 -5.77 4.33 19.39
C ARG A 50 -6.46 4.72 18.08
N MET A 51 -6.06 4.12 16.95
CA MET A 51 -6.57 4.44 15.62
C MET A 51 -7.75 3.55 15.25
N GLN A 52 -8.79 4.15 14.69
CA GLN A 52 -9.94 3.39 14.18
C GLN A 52 -9.60 2.77 12.82
N ILE A 53 -9.54 1.44 12.76
CA ILE A 53 -9.21 0.68 11.53
C ILE A 53 -10.16 1.01 10.37
N ALA A 54 -11.46 1.22 10.66
CA ALA A 54 -12.44 1.58 9.64
C ALA A 54 -12.08 2.89 8.92
N ARG A 55 -11.68 3.91 9.69
CA ARG A 55 -11.24 5.20 9.16
C ARG A 55 -9.92 5.09 8.40
N LEU A 56 -8.94 4.36 8.93
CA LEU A 56 -7.67 4.13 8.22
C LEU A 56 -7.92 3.47 6.86
N ARG A 57 -8.82 2.48 6.81
CA ARG A 57 -9.19 1.80 5.58
C ARG A 57 -9.85 2.76 4.59
N GLU A 58 -10.79 3.60 5.02
CA GLU A 58 -11.42 4.61 4.16
C GLU A 58 -10.37 5.58 3.58
N GLU A 59 -9.55 6.19 4.44
CA GLU A 59 -8.50 7.12 4.00
C GLU A 59 -7.46 6.44 3.06
N PHE A 60 -7.19 5.15 3.28
CA PHE A 60 -6.27 4.39 2.42
C PHE A 60 -6.88 4.10 1.05
N MET A 61 -8.17 3.71 0.99
CA MET A 61 -8.84 3.48 -0.29
C MET A 61 -8.93 4.75 -1.12
N ASP A 62 -9.31 5.88 -0.51
CA ASP A 62 -9.36 7.19 -1.19
C ASP A 62 -7.98 7.55 -1.76
N PHE A 63 -6.92 7.33 -1.00
CA PHE A 63 -5.55 7.55 -1.45
C PHE A 63 -5.13 6.63 -2.60
N CYS A 64 -5.53 5.36 -2.59
CA CYS A 64 -5.24 4.43 -3.68
C CYS A 64 -6.01 4.80 -4.95
N ASP A 65 -7.25 5.26 -4.85
CA ASP A 65 -8.04 5.75 -5.98
C ASP A 65 -7.40 6.99 -6.63
N GLU A 66 -6.90 7.95 -5.84
CA GLU A 66 -6.18 9.13 -6.36
C GLU A 66 -4.92 8.75 -7.16
N LEU A 67 -4.24 7.67 -6.76
CA LEU A 67 -3.04 7.16 -7.43
C LEU A 67 -3.37 6.12 -8.52
N ASN A 68 -4.65 5.82 -8.73
CA ASN A 68 -5.13 4.79 -9.65
C ASN A 68 -4.48 3.42 -9.38
N LEU A 69 -4.39 3.06 -8.09
CA LEU A 69 -3.84 1.81 -7.59
C LEU A 69 -4.98 0.86 -7.20
N ASP A 70 -4.87 -0.40 -7.63
CA ASP A 70 -5.72 -1.47 -7.13
C ASP A 70 -5.10 -2.04 -5.84
N ALA A 71 -5.69 -1.70 -4.70
CA ALA A 71 -5.13 -2.00 -3.39
C ALA A 71 -6.19 -2.51 -2.40
N ILE A 72 -5.75 -3.32 -1.44
CA ILE A 72 -6.56 -3.78 -0.33
C ILE A 72 -5.77 -3.67 0.96
N ILE A 73 -6.47 -3.44 2.08
CA ILE A 73 -5.90 -3.47 3.42
C ILE A 73 -6.72 -4.43 4.29
N GLU A 74 -6.04 -5.41 4.85
CA GLU A 74 -6.64 -6.46 5.67
C GLU A 74 -5.81 -6.70 6.92
N PRO A 75 -6.43 -7.12 8.04
CA PRO A 75 -5.68 -7.55 9.22
C PRO A 75 -4.80 -8.74 8.87
N ALA A 76 -3.52 -8.68 9.25
CA ALA A 76 -2.65 -9.85 9.16
C ALA A 76 -3.24 -10.99 10.00
N LYS A 77 -3.38 -12.18 9.41
CA LYS A 77 -3.74 -13.38 10.17
C LYS A 77 -2.63 -13.68 11.18
N ALA A 78 -3.02 -13.86 12.45
CA ALA A 78 -2.16 -14.35 13.51
C ALA A 78 -1.84 -15.85 13.32
#